data_AF-A0A0C3FQ01-F1
#
_entry.id   AF-A0A0C3FQ01-F1
#
_cell.length_a   1.000
_cell.length_b   1.000
_cell.length_c   1.000
_cell.angle_alpha   90.00
_cell.angle_beta   90.00
_cell.angle_gamma   90.00
#
_symmetry.space_group_name_H-M   'P 1'
#
loop_
_entity.id
_entity.type
_entity.pdbx_description
1 polymer ?
#
loop_
_entity_poly.entity_id
_entity_poly.type
_entity_poly.pdbx_seq_one_letter_code
_entity_poly.pdbx_strand_id
1 'polypeptide(L)'
;MVHLCQACDEPATRRCSGCKIPAAWYCSEKCQRHRWPLHIFECNPTKPINTAYHLARAVYQDRFPEDPQTSLDYGFKRAFTVENQSKLLGLYIGLILYIKVEPKTIHRWRLKGTMAEEIKSAFEKLPQSNRGSYYPWFLQNQWVINLELTPPTNPVDETLLRAWQYAGGLPTSTREEMDAVKASWPKHKQECFFFCTLLLSSWHPSPEQAAWLNFSFCTCRDEYSETPLAQLYQRLIALSSFDKIYMAYKSSELIALFDCKGLKHDQEQIHHLDDVLARSPYMHKSVWDLKQHVVLEDGCMIPSIAVNYVKLHEAAIGGRLFEYVGGFVKLKKKLKHLMKNPYLLPQATSSSGPAIMLHCEA
;
A
#
# COMPACT_ATOMS: atom_id res chain seq x y z
N MET A 1 -4.30 14.74 43.57
CA MET A 1 -4.53 14.34 42.16
C MET A 1 -4.26 12.84 42.10
N VAL A 2 -5.22 12.01 41.68
CA VAL A 2 -5.03 10.55 41.61
C VAL A 2 -4.37 10.24 40.27
N HIS A 3 -3.23 9.55 40.29
CA HIS A 3 -2.60 9.05 39.08
C HIS A 3 -3.19 7.68 38.73
N LEU A 4 -3.50 7.44 37.46
CA LEU A 4 -4.05 6.16 36.99
C LEU A 4 -2.94 5.29 36.39
N CYS A 5 -3.08 3.98 36.54
CA CYS A 5 -2.14 3.01 36.00
C CYS A 5 -2.31 2.88 34.48
N GLN A 6 -1.24 3.07 33.70
CA GLN A 6 -1.29 2.94 32.23
C GLN A 6 -1.57 1.52 31.69
N ALA A 7 -1.71 0.52 32.56
CA ALA A 7 -1.96 -0.87 32.15
C ALA A 7 -3.36 -1.36 32.51
N CYS A 8 -3.97 -0.84 33.57
CA CYS A 8 -5.26 -1.33 34.09
C CYS A 8 -6.17 -0.23 34.62
N ASP A 9 -5.80 1.04 34.46
CA ASP A 9 -6.54 2.24 34.87
C ASP A 9 -6.84 2.39 36.38
N GLU A 10 -6.40 1.44 37.20
CA GLU A 10 -6.48 1.52 38.67
C GLU A 10 -5.55 2.60 39.27
N PRO A 11 -5.83 3.09 40.49
CA PRO A 11 -4.97 4.05 41.18
C PRO A 11 -3.50 3.58 41.26
N ALA A 12 -2.60 4.40 40.75
CA ALA A 12 -1.17 4.12 40.66
C ALA A 12 -0.38 4.87 41.74
N THR A 13 0.60 4.17 42.31
CA THR A 13 1.48 4.71 43.37
C THR A 13 2.93 4.80 42.94
N ARG A 14 3.29 4.21 41.79
CA ARG A 14 4.67 4.11 41.32
C ARG A 14 4.81 4.71 39.93
N ARG A 15 5.96 5.34 39.68
CA ARG A 15 6.33 5.88 38.38
C ARG A 15 7.47 5.06 37.78
N CYS A 16 7.55 4.97 36.46
CA CYS A 16 8.73 4.42 35.80
C CYS A 16 9.99 5.19 36.21
N SER A 17 10.99 4.48 36.76
CA SER A 17 12.26 5.08 37.19
C SER A 17 13.19 5.45 36.04
N GLY A 18 12.96 4.88 34.85
CA GLY A 18 13.83 5.04 33.69
C GLY A 18 13.50 6.20 32.76
N CYS A 19 12.33 6.84 32.90
CA CYS A 19 11.91 7.89 31.98
C CYS A 19 11.33 9.12 32.68
N LYS A 20 11.41 10.26 32.00
CA LYS A 20 10.87 11.54 32.48
C LYS A 20 9.42 11.78 32.04
N ILE A 21 8.73 10.77 31.52
CA ILE A 21 7.34 10.89 31.06
C ILE A 21 6.42 11.12 32.27
N PRO A 22 5.66 12.23 32.33
CA PRO A 22 4.81 12.56 33.49
C PRO A 22 3.67 11.55 33.73
N ALA A 23 3.18 10.93 32.65
CA ALA A 23 2.04 10.00 32.67
C ALA A 23 2.42 8.53 32.95
N ALA A 24 3.71 8.18 33.04
CA ALA A 24 4.19 6.80 33.16
C ALA A 24 4.02 6.21 34.58
N TRP A 25 2.77 6.07 35.02
CA TRP A 25 2.38 5.57 36.33
C TRP A 25 1.84 4.13 36.26
N TYR A 26 2.16 3.35 37.29
CA TYR A 26 1.79 1.95 37.41
C TYR A 26 1.37 1.60 38.85
N CYS A 27 0.36 0.75 39.01
CA CYS A 27 -0.05 0.23 40.32
C CYS A 27 0.91 -0.86 40.85
N SER A 28 1.63 -1.56 39.96
CA SER A 28 2.53 -2.65 40.30
C SER A 28 3.63 -2.84 39.25
N GLU A 29 4.72 -3.50 39.65
CA GLU A 29 5.78 -3.92 38.71
C GLU A 29 5.23 -4.86 37.63
N LYS A 30 4.24 -5.70 37.96
CA LYS A 30 3.56 -6.57 37.00
C LYS A 30 2.89 -5.77 35.89
N CYS A 31 2.18 -4.69 36.25
CA CYS A 31 1.55 -3.79 35.28
C CYS A 31 2.59 -3.05 34.43
N GLN A 32 3.69 -2.60 35.04
CA GLN A 32 4.79 -1.99 34.31
C GLN A 32 5.42 -2.97 33.31
N ARG A 33 5.71 -4.21 33.70
CA ARG A 33 6.25 -5.25 32.82
C ARG A 33 5.28 -5.62 31.71
N HIS A 34 3.98 -5.68 32.00
CA HIS A 34 2.96 -5.96 31.01
C HIS A 34 2.89 -4.87 29.93
N ARG A 35 2.95 -3.59 30.33
CA ARG A 35 2.91 -2.44 29.41
C ARG A 35 4.27 -2.15 28.75
N TRP A 36 5.35 -2.73 29.26
CA TRP A 36 6.73 -2.46 28.83
C TRP A 36 6.95 -2.58 27.31
N PRO A 37 6.39 -3.57 26.58
CA PRO A 37 6.56 -3.67 25.12
C PRO A 37 6.09 -2.44 24.34
N LEU A 38 5.18 -1.64 24.90
CA LEU A 38 4.72 -0.39 24.30
C LEU A 38 5.44 0.81 24.90
N HIS A 39 5.62 0.82 26.22
CA HIS A 39 6.26 1.93 26.93
C HIS A 39 7.74 2.13 26.55
N ILE A 40 8.47 1.06 26.20
CA ILE A 40 9.91 1.10 25.89
C ILE A 40 10.27 2.11 24.78
N PHE A 41 9.36 2.37 23.84
CA PHE A 41 9.59 3.29 22.73
C PHE A 41 9.55 4.77 23.12
N GLU A 42 8.85 5.08 24.21
CA GLU A 42 8.76 6.41 24.78
C GLU A 42 9.72 6.57 25.97
N CYS A 43 9.99 5.46 26.64
CA CYS A 43 10.91 5.38 27.76
C CYS A 43 12.34 5.34 27.25
N ASN A 44 13.06 6.47 27.27
CA ASN A 44 14.47 6.58 26.88
C ASN A 44 15.36 5.48 27.54
N PRO A 45 15.56 4.32 26.91
CA PRO A 45 16.14 3.16 27.59
C PRO A 45 17.66 3.22 27.45
N THR A 46 18.38 2.75 28.47
CA THR A 46 19.85 2.70 28.43
C THR A 46 20.40 1.70 27.41
N LYS A 47 19.56 0.77 26.93
CA LYS A 47 19.91 -0.23 25.93
C LYS A 47 19.14 0.03 24.64
N PRO A 48 19.75 -0.20 23.47
CA PRO A 48 19.05 -0.11 22.20
C PRO A 48 17.88 -1.08 22.18
N ILE A 49 16.77 -0.61 21.61
CA ILE A 49 15.56 -1.41 21.42
C ILE A 49 15.82 -2.37 20.26
N ASN A 50 15.76 -3.67 20.54
CA ASN A 50 15.96 -4.67 19.49
C ASN A 50 14.65 -4.99 18.76
N THR A 51 14.78 -5.68 17.63
CA THR A 51 13.68 -6.01 16.72
C THR A 51 12.55 -6.82 17.38
N ALA A 52 12.81 -7.59 18.44
CA ALA A 52 11.76 -8.34 19.14
C ALA A 52 10.77 -7.41 19.86
N TYR A 53 11.21 -6.23 20.32
CA TYR A 53 10.29 -5.26 20.93
C TYR A 53 9.42 -4.57 19.89
N HIS A 54 9.94 -4.33 18.69
CA HIS A 54 9.14 -3.84 17.57
C HIS A 54 8.08 -4.88 17.17
N LEU A 55 8.44 -6.17 17.11
CA LEU A 55 7.49 -7.27 16.92
C LEU A 55 6.43 -7.28 18.01
N ALA A 56 6.84 -7.18 19.28
CA ALA A 56 5.91 -7.17 20.40
C ALA A 56 4.92 -6.00 20.32
N ARG A 57 5.41 -4.79 19.99
CA ARG A 57 4.54 -3.63 19.75
C ARG A 57 3.53 -3.90 18.64
N ALA A 58 3.97 -4.43 17.50
CA ALA A 58 3.09 -4.80 16.39
C ALA A 58 2.00 -5.79 16.82
N VAL A 59 2.37 -6.80 17.62
CA VAL A 59 1.44 -7.78 18.22
C VAL A 59 0.43 -7.14 19.18
N TYR A 60 0.86 -6.24 20.05
CA TYR A 60 -0.06 -5.54 20.97
C TYR A 60 -1.00 -4.57 20.25
N GLN A 61 -0.59 -4.06 19.09
CA GLN A 61 -1.39 -3.15 18.25
C GLN A 61 -2.23 -3.88 17.20
N ASP A 62 -2.08 -5.20 17.08
CA ASP A 62 -2.69 -6.04 16.05
C ASP A 62 -2.45 -5.49 14.62
N ARG A 63 -1.20 -5.14 14.34
CA ARG A 63 -0.74 -4.59 13.04
C ARG A 63 0.52 -5.28 12.58
N PHE A 64 0.85 -5.16 11.29
CA PHE A 64 2.13 -5.64 10.78
C PHE A 64 3.31 -4.80 11.29
N PRO A 65 4.51 -5.38 11.45
CA PRO A 65 5.67 -4.63 11.91
C PRO A 65 6.08 -3.53 10.92
N GLU A 66 6.06 -2.28 11.38
CA GLU A 66 6.52 -1.12 10.60
C GLU A 66 8.05 -1.12 10.39
N ASP A 67 8.80 -1.68 11.34
CA ASP A 67 10.27 -1.75 11.26
C ASP A 67 10.73 -2.79 10.20
N PRO A 68 11.50 -2.38 9.18
CA PRO A 68 11.93 -3.27 8.11
C PRO A 68 12.79 -4.44 8.59
N GLN A 69 13.68 -4.21 9.56
CA GLN A 69 14.56 -5.25 10.07
C GLN A 69 13.78 -6.29 10.88
N THR A 70 12.79 -5.86 11.65
CA THR A 70 11.85 -6.75 12.36
C THR A 70 11.07 -7.62 11.39
N SER A 71 10.61 -7.03 10.27
CA SER A 71 9.91 -7.80 9.24
C SER A 71 10.79 -8.87 8.59
N LEU A 72 12.10 -8.62 8.46
CA LEU A 72 13.07 -9.62 7.99
C LEU A 72 13.37 -10.68 9.06
N ASP A 73 13.71 -10.23 10.27
CA ASP A 73 14.16 -11.09 11.39
C ASP A 73 13.13 -12.13 11.82
N TYR A 74 11.85 -11.79 11.70
CA TYR A 74 10.73 -12.63 12.16
C TYR A 74 9.87 -13.15 11.01
N GLY A 75 10.41 -13.17 9.78
CA GLY A 75 9.81 -13.92 8.68
C GLY A 75 8.64 -13.28 7.95
N PHE A 76 8.23 -12.05 8.30
CA PHE A 76 7.14 -11.33 7.61
C PHE A 76 7.48 -11.03 6.14
N LYS A 77 8.75 -10.77 5.82
CA LYS A 77 9.19 -10.62 4.42
C LYS A 77 9.19 -11.94 3.64
N ARG A 78 9.35 -13.08 4.33
CA ARG A 78 9.28 -14.41 3.74
C ARG A 78 7.84 -14.90 3.62
N ALA A 79 6.95 -14.48 4.51
CA ALA A 79 5.51 -14.65 4.34
C ALA A 79 5.01 -13.76 3.19
N PHE A 80 5.16 -14.23 1.94
CA PHE A 80 5.02 -13.38 0.76
C PHE A 80 3.60 -12.82 0.49
N THR A 81 2.57 -13.31 1.18
CA THR A 81 1.18 -12.86 1.01
C THR A 81 0.64 -12.22 2.30
N VAL A 82 -0.29 -11.26 2.21
CA VAL A 82 -0.96 -10.70 3.40
C VAL A 82 -1.60 -11.80 4.24
N GLU A 83 -2.18 -12.82 3.60
CA GLU A 83 -2.76 -13.95 4.32
C GLU A 83 -1.72 -14.68 5.18
N ASN A 84 -0.54 -14.97 4.61
CA ASN A 84 0.54 -15.61 5.36
C ASN A 84 1.12 -14.68 6.44
N GLN A 85 1.21 -13.37 6.18
CA GLN A 85 1.63 -12.38 7.17
C GLN A 85 0.63 -12.26 8.33
N SER A 86 -0.67 -12.30 8.04
CA SER A 86 -1.75 -12.28 9.02
C SER A 86 -1.74 -13.55 9.87
N LYS A 87 -1.59 -14.72 9.26
CA LYS A 87 -1.44 -15.99 9.99
C LYS A 87 -0.17 -16.02 10.87
N LEU A 88 0.93 -15.45 10.37
CA LEU A 88 2.18 -15.30 11.13
C LEU A 88 2.03 -14.31 12.30
N LEU A 89 1.32 -13.19 12.10
CA LEU A 89 1.00 -12.26 13.18
C LEU A 89 0.13 -12.95 14.25
N GLY A 90 -0.90 -13.69 13.83
CA GLY A 90 -1.73 -14.51 14.72
C GLY A 90 -0.94 -15.52 15.54
N LEU A 91 0.08 -16.15 14.95
CA LEU A 91 1.01 -17.03 15.66
C LEU A 91 1.80 -16.27 16.74
N TYR A 92 2.37 -15.10 16.40
CA TYR A 92 3.11 -14.28 17.36
C TYR A 92 2.22 -13.68 18.46
N ILE A 93 0.97 -13.34 18.14
CA ILE A 93 -0.06 -12.98 19.12
C ILE A 93 -0.26 -14.13 20.12
N GLY A 94 -0.46 -15.36 19.62
CA GLY A 94 -0.51 -16.57 20.44
C GLY A 94 0.69 -16.71 21.37
N LEU A 95 1.89 -16.53 20.84
CA LEU A 95 3.14 -16.69 21.56
C LEU A 95 3.37 -15.62 22.66
N ILE A 96 3.17 -14.35 22.34
CA ILE A 96 3.47 -13.22 23.23
C ILE A 96 2.31 -12.92 24.18
N LEU A 97 1.07 -12.91 23.69
CA LEU A 97 -0.09 -12.52 24.50
C LEU A 97 -0.73 -13.68 25.24
N TYR A 98 -0.71 -14.90 24.73
CA TYR A 98 -1.38 -16.04 25.38
C TYR A 98 -0.38 -16.94 26.12
N ILE A 99 0.70 -17.37 25.48
CA ILE A 99 1.77 -18.17 26.11
C ILE A 99 2.68 -17.31 27.01
N LYS A 100 2.62 -15.97 26.86
CA LYS A 100 3.39 -14.99 27.65
C LYS A 100 4.90 -15.11 27.47
N VAL A 101 5.36 -15.48 26.27
CA VAL A 101 6.79 -15.47 25.96
C VAL A 101 7.28 -14.03 25.85
N GLU A 102 8.30 -13.68 26.65
CA GLU A 102 8.87 -12.33 26.65
C GLU A 102 9.64 -12.01 25.36
N PRO A 103 9.61 -10.76 24.87
CA PRO A 103 10.34 -10.35 23.65
C PRO A 103 11.84 -10.66 23.70
N LYS A 104 12.47 -10.52 24.88
CA LYS A 104 13.89 -10.86 25.06
C LYS A 104 14.19 -12.34 24.77
N THR A 105 13.25 -13.22 25.12
CA THR A 105 13.38 -14.66 24.89
C THR A 105 13.26 -14.97 23.40
N ILE A 106 12.30 -14.35 22.71
CA ILE A 106 12.12 -14.48 21.25
C ILE A 106 13.38 -13.99 20.52
N HIS A 107 13.94 -12.85 20.93
CA HIS A 107 15.19 -12.35 20.36
C HIS A 107 16.35 -13.35 20.53
N ARG A 108 16.45 -13.99 21.69
CA ARG A 108 17.47 -15.01 21.96
C ARG A 108 17.27 -16.26 21.09
N TRP A 109 16.03 -16.72 20.87
CA TRP A 109 15.75 -17.83 19.96
C TRP A 109 16.17 -17.50 18.53
N ARG A 110 15.90 -16.28 18.07
CA ARG A 110 16.36 -15.77 16.77
C ARG A 110 17.89 -15.83 16.65
N LEU A 111 18.62 -15.28 17.63
CA LEU A 111 20.09 -15.25 17.59
C LEU A 111 20.72 -16.64 17.61
N LYS A 112 20.07 -17.62 18.23
CA LYS A 112 20.52 -19.01 18.27
C LYS A 112 20.11 -19.83 17.04
N GLY A 113 19.24 -19.30 16.17
CA GLY A 113 18.68 -20.06 15.05
C GLY A 113 17.65 -21.13 15.45
N THR A 114 17.19 -21.15 16.71
CA THR A 114 16.29 -22.21 17.23
C THR A 114 14.82 -21.77 17.27
N MET A 115 14.44 -20.78 16.45
CA MET A 115 13.14 -20.14 16.58
C MET A 115 11.98 -21.09 16.30
N ALA A 116 12.11 -21.95 15.27
CA ALA A 116 11.03 -22.86 14.90
C ALA A 116 10.78 -23.94 15.97
N GLU A 117 11.84 -24.52 16.52
CA GLU A 117 11.80 -25.56 17.54
C GLU A 117 11.21 -25.03 18.85
N GLU A 118 11.63 -23.83 19.25
CA GLU A 118 11.17 -23.20 20.49
C GLU A 118 9.71 -22.75 20.40
N ILE A 119 9.26 -22.27 19.24
CA ILE A 119 7.83 -21.99 18.99
C ILE A 119 7.01 -23.29 19.13
N LYS A 120 7.44 -24.40 18.51
CA LYS A 120 6.75 -25.69 18.65
C LYS A 120 6.67 -26.14 20.11
N SER A 121 7.81 -26.12 20.81
CA SER A 121 7.89 -26.46 22.23
C SER A 121 6.96 -25.60 23.09
N ALA A 122 6.83 -24.32 22.78
CA ALA A 122 5.92 -23.41 23.49
C ALA A 122 4.44 -23.77 23.28
N PHE A 123 4.02 -24.03 22.04
CA PHE A 123 2.63 -24.38 21.72
C PHE A 123 2.26 -25.82 22.11
N GLU A 124 3.19 -26.76 22.06
CA GLU A 124 2.94 -28.17 22.39
C GLU A 124 2.69 -28.40 23.88
N LYS A 125 3.17 -27.50 24.75
CA LYS A 125 2.81 -27.48 26.18
C LYS A 125 1.34 -27.21 26.43
N LEU A 126 0.62 -26.62 25.47
CA LEU A 126 -0.81 -26.38 25.58
C LEU A 126 -1.61 -27.63 25.16
N PRO A 127 -2.80 -27.86 25.76
CA PRO A 127 -3.77 -28.83 25.25
C PRO A 127 -4.10 -28.56 23.78
N GLN A 128 -4.38 -29.60 23.00
CA GLN A 128 -4.61 -29.49 21.56
C GLN A 128 -5.72 -28.48 21.20
N SER A 129 -6.78 -28.40 22.00
CA SER A 129 -7.89 -27.44 21.85
C SER A 129 -7.46 -25.98 21.97
N ASN A 130 -6.35 -25.71 22.65
CA ASN A 130 -5.93 -24.35 23.01
C ASN A 130 -4.76 -23.85 22.15
N ARG A 131 -4.34 -24.60 21.13
CA ARG A 131 -3.19 -24.24 20.27
C ARG A 131 -3.57 -23.24 19.16
N GLY A 132 -4.87 -23.00 18.94
CA GLY A 132 -5.38 -22.13 17.88
C GLY A 132 -5.16 -22.69 16.48
N SER A 133 -5.77 -22.05 15.48
CA SER A 133 -5.67 -22.46 14.06
C SER A 133 -4.35 -22.05 13.39
N TYR A 134 -3.65 -21.05 13.94
CA TYR A 134 -2.37 -20.55 13.39
C TYR A 134 -1.19 -21.49 13.65
N TYR A 135 -1.21 -22.27 14.74
CA TYR A 135 -0.14 -23.23 15.04
C TYR A 135 -0.08 -24.39 14.03
N PRO A 136 -1.20 -25.06 13.67
CA PRO A 136 -1.21 -26.03 12.57
C PRO A 136 -0.71 -25.46 11.24
N TRP A 137 -1.08 -24.21 10.91
CA TRP A 137 -0.55 -23.53 9.71
C TRP A 137 0.97 -23.35 9.79
N PHE A 138 1.49 -22.94 10.94
CA PHE A 138 2.93 -22.77 11.15
C PHE A 138 3.70 -24.08 10.97
N LEU A 139 3.17 -25.21 11.44
CA LEU A 139 3.81 -26.52 11.25
C LEU A 139 4.04 -26.86 9.77
N GLN A 140 3.12 -26.46 8.90
CA GLN A 140 3.22 -26.62 7.44
C GLN A 140 4.07 -25.54 6.77
N ASN A 141 4.28 -24.40 7.42
CA ASN A 141 4.91 -23.21 6.85
C ASN A 141 6.16 -22.73 7.61
N GLN A 142 6.92 -23.67 8.19
CA GLN A 142 8.12 -23.35 8.99
C GLN A 142 9.19 -22.60 8.19
N TRP A 143 9.16 -22.73 6.86
CA TRP A 143 9.98 -21.99 5.92
C TRP A 143 9.83 -20.46 6.04
N VAL A 144 8.77 -19.93 6.67
CA VAL A 144 8.68 -18.46 6.90
C VAL A 144 9.74 -17.96 7.88
N ILE A 145 10.19 -18.82 8.82
CA ILE A 145 11.13 -18.46 9.90
C ILE A 145 12.46 -19.21 9.75
N ASN A 146 12.44 -20.48 9.38
CA ASN A 146 13.66 -21.28 9.21
C ASN A 146 14.30 -20.99 7.84
N LEU A 147 15.48 -20.38 7.83
CA LEU A 147 16.20 -19.99 6.60
C LEU A 147 16.75 -21.18 5.82
N GLU A 148 16.93 -22.34 6.45
CA GLU A 148 17.41 -23.56 5.80
C GLU A 148 16.33 -24.23 4.95
N LEU A 149 15.06 -23.95 5.25
CA LEU A 149 13.94 -24.48 4.49
C LEU A 149 13.64 -23.58 3.29
N THR A 150 13.57 -24.19 2.11
CA THR A 150 13.05 -23.52 0.93
C THR A 150 11.54 -23.32 1.08
N PRO A 151 10.99 -22.16 0.70
CA PRO A 151 9.56 -22.03 0.56
C PRO A 151 9.06 -23.11 -0.42
N PRO A 152 7.95 -23.81 -0.14
CA PRO A 152 7.23 -24.53 -1.19
C PRO A 152 6.94 -23.49 -2.28
N THR A 153 7.15 -23.86 -3.55
CA THR A 153 7.05 -23.04 -4.77
C THR A 153 6.45 -21.66 -4.49
N ASN A 154 7.29 -20.63 -4.48
CA ASN A 154 7.02 -19.29 -3.96
C ASN A 154 5.51 -18.94 -4.01
N PRO A 155 4.82 -18.60 -2.91
CA PRO A 155 3.41 -18.19 -2.95
C PRO A 155 3.09 -17.09 -3.97
N VAL A 156 4.08 -16.26 -4.35
CA VAL A 156 3.99 -15.35 -5.50
C VAL A 156 3.86 -16.13 -6.81
N ASP A 157 4.59 -17.23 -6.99
CA ASP A 157 4.46 -18.18 -8.10
C ASP A 157 3.14 -18.94 -8.02
N GLU A 158 2.65 -19.36 -6.84
CA GLU A 158 1.33 -20.01 -6.75
C GLU A 158 0.21 -19.03 -7.13
N THR A 159 0.27 -17.78 -6.69
CA THR A 159 -0.78 -16.82 -7.00
C THR A 159 -0.68 -16.30 -8.43
N LEU A 160 0.54 -16.10 -8.92
CA LEU A 160 0.81 -15.85 -10.33
C LEU A 160 0.32 -17.02 -11.19
N LEU A 161 0.47 -18.26 -10.74
CA LEU A 161 -0.02 -19.46 -11.42
C LEU A 161 -1.55 -19.55 -11.37
N ARG A 162 -2.21 -19.18 -10.26
CA ARG A 162 -3.68 -19.05 -10.21
C ARG A 162 -4.19 -18.01 -11.19
N ALA A 163 -3.54 -16.84 -11.26
CA ALA A 163 -3.87 -15.81 -12.23
C ALA A 163 -3.59 -16.27 -13.67
N TRP A 164 -2.52 -17.04 -13.88
CA TRP A 164 -2.18 -17.63 -15.17
C TRP A 164 -3.23 -18.61 -15.65
N GLN A 165 -3.64 -19.54 -14.78
CA GLN A 165 -4.72 -20.48 -15.05
C GLN A 165 -6.03 -19.74 -15.34
N TYR A 166 -6.33 -18.69 -14.57
CA TYR A 166 -7.49 -17.83 -14.83
C TYR A 166 -7.45 -17.16 -16.20
N ALA A 167 -6.26 -16.79 -16.68
CA ALA A 167 -6.02 -16.25 -18.01
C ALA A 167 -5.94 -17.32 -19.12
N GLY A 168 -6.20 -18.59 -18.81
CA GLY A 168 -6.17 -19.71 -19.77
C GLY A 168 -4.80 -20.37 -19.96
N GLY A 169 -3.82 -20.05 -19.10
CA GLY A 169 -2.50 -20.66 -19.10
C GLY A 169 -2.46 -22.06 -18.49
N LEU A 170 -1.41 -22.83 -18.80
CA LEU A 170 -1.26 -24.19 -18.29
C LEU A 170 -0.80 -24.20 -16.82
N PRO A 171 -1.32 -25.14 -15.98
CA PRO A 171 -0.94 -25.24 -14.57
C PRO A 171 0.52 -25.71 -14.35
N THR A 172 1.17 -26.21 -15.40
CA THR A 172 2.57 -26.69 -15.37
C THR A 172 3.56 -25.65 -15.89
N SER A 173 3.10 -24.45 -16.29
CA SER A 173 3.97 -23.42 -16.84
C SER A 173 4.99 -22.93 -15.80
N THR A 174 6.25 -22.76 -16.22
CA THR A 174 7.27 -22.12 -15.37
C THR A 174 7.15 -20.60 -15.45
N ARG A 175 7.75 -19.88 -14.49
CA ARG A 175 7.75 -18.41 -14.51
C ARG A 175 8.36 -17.85 -15.79
N GLU A 176 9.43 -18.44 -16.28
CA GLU A 176 10.13 -18.00 -17.48
C GLU A 176 9.24 -18.14 -18.73
N GLU A 177 8.50 -19.24 -18.84
CA GLU A 177 7.52 -19.45 -19.92
C GLU A 177 6.40 -18.42 -19.84
N MET A 178 5.89 -18.16 -18.64
CA MET A 178 4.84 -17.18 -18.40
C MET A 178 5.29 -15.76 -18.78
N ASP A 179 6.51 -15.38 -18.38
CA ASP A 179 7.08 -14.07 -18.69
C ASP A 179 7.35 -13.90 -20.19
N ALA A 180 7.84 -14.94 -20.87
CA ALA A 180 8.01 -14.93 -22.32
C ALA A 180 6.67 -14.72 -23.06
N VAL A 181 5.60 -15.42 -22.63
CA VAL A 181 4.27 -15.24 -23.22
C VAL A 181 3.70 -13.86 -22.88
N LYS A 182 3.83 -13.38 -21.64
CA LYS A 182 3.39 -12.04 -21.25
C LYS A 182 4.07 -10.94 -22.05
N ALA A 183 5.36 -11.09 -22.37
CA ALA A 183 6.09 -10.12 -23.18
C ALA A 183 5.48 -9.93 -24.58
N SER A 184 4.80 -10.95 -25.12
CA SER A 184 4.08 -10.87 -26.40
C SER A 184 2.70 -10.19 -26.31
N TRP A 185 2.17 -9.99 -25.10
CA TRP A 185 0.82 -9.45 -24.92
C TRP A 185 0.77 -7.93 -25.12
N PRO A 186 -0.37 -7.39 -25.60
CA PRO A 186 -0.61 -5.94 -25.58
C PRO A 186 -0.51 -5.35 -24.16
N LYS A 187 -0.05 -4.10 -24.03
CA LYS A 187 0.12 -3.43 -22.72
C LYS A 187 -1.12 -3.51 -21.83
N HIS A 188 -2.30 -3.21 -22.36
CA HIS A 188 -3.55 -3.29 -21.59
C HIS A 188 -3.88 -4.72 -21.13
N LYS A 189 -3.47 -5.75 -21.87
CA LYS A 189 -3.65 -7.14 -21.43
C LYS A 189 -2.71 -7.48 -20.28
N GLN A 190 -1.46 -6.99 -20.33
CA GLN A 190 -0.49 -7.13 -19.25
C GLN A 190 -0.98 -6.40 -17.97
N GLU A 191 -1.50 -5.18 -18.12
CA GLU A 191 -2.08 -4.40 -17.01
C GLU A 191 -3.29 -5.10 -16.38
N CYS A 192 -4.23 -5.58 -17.20
CA CYS A 192 -5.41 -6.29 -16.72
C CYS A 192 -5.03 -7.62 -16.03
N PHE A 193 -4.02 -8.33 -16.56
CA PHE A 193 -3.48 -9.53 -15.92
C PHE A 193 -2.82 -9.23 -14.57
N PHE A 194 -1.99 -8.19 -14.50
CA PHE A 194 -1.38 -7.74 -13.26
C PHE A 194 -2.45 -7.39 -12.22
N PHE A 195 -3.49 -6.65 -12.62
CA PHE A 195 -4.63 -6.33 -11.78
C PHE A 195 -5.36 -7.56 -11.24
N CYS A 196 -5.68 -8.53 -12.09
CA CYS A 196 -6.31 -9.78 -11.65
C CYS A 196 -5.40 -10.57 -10.71
N THR A 197 -4.08 -10.55 -10.95
CA THR A 197 -3.09 -11.20 -10.08
C THR A 197 -3.11 -10.60 -8.68
N LEU A 198 -3.18 -9.26 -8.55
CA LEU A 198 -3.29 -8.60 -7.26
C LEU A 198 -4.56 -9.04 -6.51
N LEU A 199 -5.72 -8.99 -7.18
CA LEU A 199 -7.00 -9.30 -6.55
C LEU A 199 -7.15 -10.77 -6.15
N LEU A 200 -6.65 -11.70 -6.97
CA LEU A 200 -6.59 -13.13 -6.62
C LEU A 200 -5.63 -13.40 -5.45
N SER A 201 -4.67 -12.50 -5.23
CA SER A 201 -3.78 -12.52 -4.05
C SER A 201 -4.41 -11.88 -2.81
N SER A 202 -5.67 -11.39 -2.89
CA SER A 202 -6.30 -10.54 -1.87
C SER A 202 -5.57 -9.22 -1.60
N TRP A 203 -4.93 -8.68 -2.63
CA TRP A 203 -4.37 -7.32 -2.67
C TRP A 203 -5.18 -6.43 -3.61
N HIS A 204 -4.95 -5.13 -3.56
CA HIS A 204 -5.42 -4.16 -4.55
C HIS A 204 -4.26 -3.27 -5.02
N PRO A 205 -4.44 -2.52 -6.12
CA PRO A 205 -3.42 -1.60 -6.60
C PRO A 205 -3.06 -0.54 -5.56
N SER A 206 -1.78 -0.16 -5.51
CA SER A 206 -1.28 0.98 -4.75
C SER A 206 -1.18 2.23 -5.65
N PRO A 207 -1.15 3.45 -5.10
CA PRO A 207 -1.08 4.69 -5.87
C PRO A 207 0.09 4.78 -6.86
N GLU A 208 1.19 4.06 -6.66
CA GLU A 208 2.33 4.01 -7.60
C GLU A 208 2.01 3.25 -8.90
N GLN A 209 0.95 2.45 -8.89
CA GLN A 209 0.63 1.52 -9.96
C GLN A 209 -0.43 2.12 -10.88
N ALA A 210 -0.23 2.02 -12.20
CA ALA A 210 -1.21 2.49 -13.19
C ALA A 210 -2.61 1.87 -12.99
N ALA A 211 -2.67 0.65 -12.47
CA ALA A 211 -3.92 -0.04 -12.14
C ALA A 211 -4.78 0.72 -11.10
N TRP A 212 -4.18 1.56 -10.25
CA TRP A 212 -4.92 2.34 -9.26
C TRP A 212 -5.82 3.40 -9.91
N LEU A 213 -5.33 4.07 -10.95
CA LEU A 213 -6.15 4.96 -11.79
C LEU A 213 -7.06 4.17 -12.72
N ASN A 214 -6.50 3.22 -13.47
CA ASN A 214 -7.22 2.52 -14.52
C ASN A 214 -8.41 1.70 -13.99
N PHE A 215 -8.34 1.18 -12.76
CA PHE A 215 -9.43 0.45 -12.12
C PHE A 215 -10.12 1.24 -11.00
N SER A 216 -10.00 2.58 -11.03
CA SER A 216 -10.77 3.53 -10.22
C SER A 216 -10.59 3.48 -8.70
N PHE A 217 -9.51 2.87 -8.21
CA PHE A 217 -9.13 2.93 -6.80
C PHE A 217 -8.83 4.36 -6.35
N CYS A 218 -8.47 5.23 -7.28
CA CYS A 218 -8.34 6.67 -7.04
C CYS A 218 -9.61 7.36 -6.54
N THR A 219 -10.79 6.74 -6.66
CA THR A 219 -12.04 7.30 -6.13
C THR A 219 -12.20 7.07 -4.63
N CYS A 220 -11.54 6.05 -4.07
CA CYS A 220 -11.59 5.70 -2.65
C CYS A 220 -10.87 6.75 -1.80
N ARG A 221 -11.41 7.08 -0.63
CA ARG A 221 -10.88 8.15 0.24
C ARG A 221 -9.56 7.76 0.91
N ASP A 222 -9.48 6.50 1.32
CA ASP A 222 -8.38 5.89 2.07
C ASP A 222 -8.32 4.37 1.79
N GLU A 223 -7.28 3.70 2.27
CA GLU A 223 -7.03 2.26 2.12
C GLU A 223 -8.20 1.40 2.63
N TYR A 224 -8.90 1.82 3.70
CA TYR A 224 -10.08 1.08 4.20
C TYR A 224 -11.22 1.12 3.20
N SER A 225 -11.45 2.27 2.56
CA SER A 225 -12.47 2.42 1.51
C SER A 225 -12.11 1.77 0.17
N GLU A 226 -10.85 1.35 -0.03
CA GLU A 226 -10.42 0.55 -1.19
C GLU A 226 -10.84 -0.92 -1.06
N THR A 227 -11.01 -1.42 0.16
CA THR A 227 -11.39 -2.81 0.42
C THR A 227 -12.74 -3.21 -0.21
N PRO A 228 -13.84 -2.45 -0.07
CA PRO A 228 -15.10 -2.77 -0.75
C PRO A 228 -14.96 -2.81 -2.28
N LEU A 229 -14.17 -1.92 -2.88
CA LEU A 229 -13.92 -1.92 -4.32
C LEU A 229 -13.12 -3.15 -4.76
N ALA A 230 -12.10 -3.54 -4.00
CA ALA A 230 -11.36 -4.77 -4.24
C ALA A 230 -12.27 -6.00 -4.19
N GLN A 231 -13.15 -6.08 -3.18
CA GLN A 231 -14.13 -7.17 -3.05
C GLN A 231 -15.13 -7.20 -4.21
N LEU A 232 -15.57 -6.03 -4.70
CA LEU A 232 -16.43 -5.93 -5.88
C LEU A 232 -15.76 -6.52 -7.12
N TYR A 233 -14.50 -6.16 -7.38
CA TYR A 233 -13.75 -6.74 -8.49
C TYR A 233 -13.41 -8.22 -8.30
N GLN A 234 -13.15 -8.68 -7.07
CA GLN A 234 -12.95 -10.11 -6.78
C GLN A 234 -14.20 -10.93 -7.13
N ARG A 235 -15.40 -10.40 -6.80
CA ARG A 235 -16.67 -11.01 -7.22
C ARG A 235 -16.82 -11.00 -8.74
N LEU A 236 -16.42 -9.92 -9.41
CA LEU A 236 -16.42 -9.85 -10.88
C LEU A 236 -15.52 -10.92 -11.50
N ILE A 237 -14.31 -11.12 -10.95
CA ILE A 237 -13.35 -12.17 -11.35
C ILE A 237 -13.96 -13.56 -11.17
N ALA A 238 -14.62 -13.82 -10.04
CA ALA A 238 -15.28 -15.10 -9.79
C ALA A 238 -16.44 -15.38 -10.76
N LEU A 239 -17.11 -14.33 -11.27
CA LEU A 239 -18.29 -14.44 -12.14
C LEU A 239 -17.98 -14.33 -13.65
N SER A 240 -16.73 -14.04 -14.03
CA SER A 240 -16.33 -13.74 -15.40
C SER A 240 -15.05 -14.45 -15.79
N SER A 241 -14.82 -14.70 -17.08
CA SER A 241 -13.52 -15.14 -17.57
C SER A 241 -12.57 -13.96 -17.73
N PHE A 242 -11.27 -14.23 -17.69
CA PHE A 242 -10.24 -13.22 -17.91
C PHE A 242 -10.46 -12.44 -19.23
N ASP A 243 -10.75 -13.14 -20.33
CA ASP A 243 -10.97 -12.49 -21.62
C ASP A 243 -12.16 -11.52 -21.60
N LYS A 244 -13.24 -11.84 -20.86
CA LYS A 244 -14.39 -10.93 -20.74
C LYS A 244 -14.01 -9.66 -19.97
N ILE A 245 -13.27 -9.80 -18.88
CA ILE A 245 -12.77 -8.65 -18.10
C ILE A 245 -11.81 -7.83 -18.94
N TYR A 246 -10.86 -8.47 -19.62
CA TYR A 246 -9.90 -7.79 -20.48
C TYR A 246 -10.58 -7.04 -21.63
N MET A 247 -11.57 -7.64 -22.30
CA MET A 247 -12.30 -6.98 -23.38
C MET A 247 -13.13 -5.81 -22.87
N ALA A 248 -13.81 -5.96 -21.72
CA ALA A 248 -14.56 -4.87 -21.09
C ALA A 248 -13.64 -3.73 -20.64
N TYR A 249 -12.48 -4.06 -20.06
CA TYR A 249 -11.44 -3.09 -19.71
C TYR A 249 -10.97 -2.33 -20.95
N LYS A 250 -10.56 -3.05 -21.99
CA LYS A 250 -10.07 -2.46 -23.24
C LYS A 250 -11.12 -1.57 -23.94
N SER A 251 -12.40 -1.88 -23.81
CA SER A 251 -13.49 -1.14 -24.47
C SER A 251 -14.13 -0.05 -23.60
N SER A 252 -13.64 0.16 -22.37
CA SER A 252 -14.27 1.06 -21.39
C SER A 252 -15.69 0.64 -20.99
N GLU A 253 -15.98 -0.66 -21.01
CA GLU A 253 -17.29 -1.27 -20.72
C GLU A 253 -17.33 -2.03 -19.37
N LEU A 254 -16.39 -1.74 -18.45
CA LEU A 254 -16.37 -2.40 -17.13
C LEU A 254 -17.67 -2.15 -16.32
N ILE A 255 -18.27 -0.97 -16.43
CA ILE A 255 -19.57 -0.66 -15.81
C ILE A 255 -20.66 -1.58 -16.37
N ALA A 256 -20.74 -1.73 -17.69
CA ALA A 256 -21.70 -2.62 -18.33
C ALA A 256 -21.46 -4.08 -17.90
N LEU A 257 -20.20 -4.48 -17.70
CA LEU A 257 -19.87 -5.82 -17.21
C LEU A 257 -20.33 -6.03 -15.75
N PHE A 258 -20.18 -5.04 -14.86
CA PHE A 258 -20.73 -5.13 -13.50
C PHE A 258 -22.25 -5.32 -13.51
N ASP A 259 -22.96 -4.55 -14.34
CA ASP A 259 -24.41 -4.65 -14.50
C ASP A 259 -24.83 -6.03 -15.01
N CYS A 260 -24.15 -6.54 -16.05
CA CYS A 260 -24.42 -7.87 -16.62
C CYS A 260 -24.16 -9.01 -15.64
N LYS A 261 -23.39 -8.77 -14.57
CA LYS A 261 -23.07 -9.75 -13.52
C LYS A 261 -23.88 -9.56 -12.24
N GLY A 262 -24.87 -8.66 -12.25
CA GLY A 262 -25.72 -8.42 -11.09
C GLY A 262 -25.01 -7.67 -9.96
N LEU A 263 -23.94 -6.96 -10.26
CA LEU A 263 -23.11 -6.23 -9.28
C LEU A 263 -23.43 -4.73 -9.24
N LYS A 264 -24.47 -4.30 -9.94
CA LYS A 264 -24.89 -2.89 -10.07
C LYS A 264 -25.10 -2.20 -8.72
N HIS A 265 -25.81 -2.84 -7.80
CA HIS A 265 -26.12 -2.24 -6.50
C HIS A 265 -24.85 -1.93 -5.68
N ASP A 266 -23.89 -2.85 -5.67
CA ASP A 266 -22.63 -2.67 -4.97
C ASP A 266 -21.72 -1.65 -5.67
N GLN A 267 -21.80 -1.60 -7.00
CA GLN A 267 -21.10 -0.64 -7.85
C GLN A 267 -21.58 0.80 -7.62
N GLU A 268 -22.89 1.01 -7.49
CA GLU A 268 -23.50 2.34 -7.26
C GLU A 268 -23.16 2.93 -5.88
N GLN A 269 -22.76 2.10 -4.92
CA GLN A 269 -22.30 2.57 -3.60
C GLN A 269 -20.92 3.24 -3.67
N ILE A 270 -20.16 3.03 -4.75
CA ILE A 270 -18.81 3.57 -4.91
C ILE A 270 -18.88 4.89 -5.67
N HIS A 271 -18.68 5.99 -4.94
CA HIS A 271 -18.75 7.33 -5.48
C HIS A 271 -17.73 7.55 -6.60
N HIS A 272 -18.16 8.17 -7.71
CA HIS A 272 -17.32 8.54 -8.86
C HIS A 272 -16.69 7.37 -9.63
N LEU A 273 -17.08 6.12 -9.36
CA LEU A 273 -16.56 4.95 -10.07
C LEU A 273 -16.85 5.02 -11.58
N ASP A 274 -18.08 5.39 -11.92
CA ASP A 274 -18.56 5.61 -13.29
C ASP A 274 -17.74 6.68 -14.02
N ASP A 275 -17.40 7.77 -13.32
CA ASP A 275 -16.63 8.89 -13.87
C ASP A 275 -15.24 8.47 -14.36
N VAL A 276 -14.58 7.58 -13.63
CA VAL A 276 -13.24 7.08 -13.98
C VAL A 276 -13.34 5.96 -15.02
N LEU A 277 -14.25 5.00 -14.82
CA LEU A 277 -14.33 3.82 -15.68
C LEU A 277 -14.91 4.10 -17.07
N ALA A 278 -15.71 5.15 -17.24
CA ALA A 278 -16.32 5.49 -18.54
C ALA A 278 -15.29 5.77 -19.66
N ARG A 279 -14.05 6.14 -19.31
CA ARG A 279 -12.98 6.42 -20.28
C ARG A 279 -11.66 5.70 -19.99
N SER A 280 -11.61 4.91 -18.93
CA SER A 280 -10.47 4.04 -18.62
C SER A 280 -10.35 2.93 -19.67
N PRO A 281 -9.13 2.51 -20.07
CA PRO A 281 -7.82 2.97 -19.56
C PRO A 281 -7.22 4.16 -20.30
N TYR A 282 -7.99 4.83 -21.16
CA TYR A 282 -7.44 5.79 -22.12
C TYR A 282 -7.35 7.21 -21.58
N MET A 283 -8.30 7.62 -20.74
CA MET A 283 -8.32 8.95 -20.14
C MET A 283 -8.96 8.94 -18.77
N HIS A 284 -8.37 9.70 -17.87
CA HIS A 284 -8.94 10.06 -16.58
C HIS A 284 -9.01 11.59 -16.48
N LYS A 285 -9.89 12.11 -15.61
CA LYS A 285 -9.87 13.54 -15.28
C LYS A 285 -8.58 13.87 -14.53
N SER A 286 -8.00 15.03 -14.81
CA SER A 286 -6.75 15.51 -14.19
C SER A 286 -6.80 15.60 -12.66
N VAL A 287 -8.00 15.66 -12.07
CA VAL A 287 -8.18 15.63 -10.61
C VAL A 287 -7.67 14.31 -9.99
N TRP A 288 -7.78 13.20 -10.72
CA TRP A 288 -7.32 11.89 -10.25
C TRP A 288 -5.81 11.75 -10.34
N ASP A 289 -5.20 12.29 -11.39
CA ASP A 289 -3.73 12.39 -11.51
C ASP A 289 -3.15 13.30 -10.41
N LEU A 290 -3.82 14.43 -10.13
CA LEU A 290 -3.46 15.32 -9.03
C LEU A 290 -3.54 14.61 -7.67
N LYS A 291 -4.61 13.82 -7.45
CA LYS A 291 -4.74 13.03 -6.23
C LYS A 291 -3.61 12.01 -6.09
N GLN A 292 -3.30 11.26 -7.15
CA GLN A 292 -2.17 10.31 -7.15
C GLN A 292 -0.87 11.00 -6.75
N HIS A 293 -0.60 12.19 -7.30
CA HIS A 293 0.59 12.98 -6.96
C HIS A 293 0.62 13.40 -5.49
N VAL A 294 -0.49 13.93 -4.95
CA VAL A 294 -0.57 14.33 -3.54
C VAL A 294 -0.37 13.14 -2.60
N VAL A 295 -0.88 11.96 -2.96
CA VAL A 295 -0.77 10.75 -2.14
C VAL A 295 0.65 10.18 -2.11
N LEU A 296 1.43 10.36 -3.18
CA LEU A 296 2.77 9.77 -3.30
C LEU A 296 3.87 10.55 -2.57
N GLU A 297 3.62 11.78 -2.09
CA GLU A 297 4.54 12.72 -1.41
C GLU A 297 5.95 12.93 -2.01
N ASP A 298 6.33 12.24 -3.09
CA ASP A 298 7.60 12.33 -3.79
C ASP A 298 7.39 11.86 -5.25
N GLY A 299 7.16 12.77 -6.21
CA GLY A 299 7.02 12.30 -7.60
C GLY A 299 6.62 13.32 -8.67
N CYS A 300 7.58 13.66 -9.52
CA CYS A 300 7.49 14.27 -10.86
C CYS A 300 6.09 14.53 -11.46
N MET A 301 5.83 15.79 -11.82
CA MET A 301 4.60 16.25 -12.50
C MET A 301 4.33 15.48 -13.79
N ILE A 302 3.27 14.66 -13.84
CA ILE A 302 2.70 14.18 -15.10
C ILE A 302 1.85 15.32 -15.67
N PRO A 303 2.09 15.77 -16.91
CA PRO A 303 1.37 16.90 -17.45
C PRO A 303 -0.15 16.65 -17.56
N SER A 304 -0.98 17.49 -16.91
CA SER A 304 -2.46 17.43 -17.00
C SER A 304 -3.00 17.69 -18.42
N ILE A 305 -2.13 18.13 -19.31
CA ILE A 305 -2.39 18.31 -20.73
C ILE A 305 -1.20 17.66 -21.45
N ALA A 306 -1.44 16.86 -22.49
CA ALA A 306 -0.40 16.31 -23.38
C ALA A 306 0.23 17.43 -24.24
N VAL A 307 0.76 18.44 -23.57
CA VAL A 307 1.21 19.71 -24.11
C VAL A 307 2.53 20.04 -23.44
N ASN A 308 3.50 20.46 -24.23
CA ASN A 308 4.78 20.90 -23.72
C ASN A 308 4.59 22.25 -23.01
N TYR A 309 4.73 22.27 -21.69
CA TYR A 309 4.52 23.47 -20.86
C TYR A 309 5.41 24.66 -21.24
N VAL A 310 6.64 24.40 -21.71
CA VAL A 310 7.55 25.45 -22.18
C VAL A 310 6.97 26.09 -23.44
N LYS A 311 6.52 25.29 -24.40
CA LYS A 311 5.88 25.81 -25.62
C LYS A 311 4.56 26.51 -25.36
N LEU A 312 3.78 26.03 -24.38
CA LEU A 312 2.55 26.69 -23.94
C LEU A 312 2.86 28.04 -23.31
N HIS A 313 3.88 28.12 -22.47
CA HIS A 313 4.36 29.35 -21.85
C HIS A 313 4.90 30.35 -22.88
N GLU A 314 5.72 29.90 -23.84
CA GLU A 314 6.19 30.71 -24.96
C GLU A 314 5.03 31.23 -25.83
N ALA A 315 4.01 30.42 -26.06
CA ALA A 315 2.81 30.82 -26.78
C ALA A 315 1.99 31.85 -25.98
N ALA A 316 1.89 31.70 -24.65
CA ALA A 316 1.24 32.66 -23.77
C ALA A 316 1.97 34.00 -23.75
N ILE A 317 3.30 34.00 -23.58
CA ILE A 317 4.12 35.23 -23.62
C ILE A 317 4.10 35.87 -25.01
N GLY A 318 4.17 35.06 -26.06
CA GLY A 318 4.18 35.53 -27.44
C GLY A 318 2.82 35.96 -28.00
N GLY A 319 1.75 35.93 -27.19
CA GLY A 319 0.40 36.29 -27.62
C GLY A 319 -0.22 35.32 -28.65
N ARG A 320 0.34 34.12 -28.80
CA ARG A 320 -0.07 33.07 -29.75
C ARG A 320 -0.82 31.92 -29.09
N LEU A 321 -1.39 32.17 -27.90
CA LEU A 321 -2.05 31.13 -27.10
C LEU A 321 -3.26 30.51 -27.82
N PHE A 322 -4.03 31.32 -28.56
CA PHE A 322 -5.18 30.84 -29.33
C PHE A 322 -4.75 29.92 -30.48
N GLU A 323 -3.69 30.29 -31.21
CA GLU A 323 -3.13 29.51 -32.30
C GLU A 323 -2.51 28.20 -31.80
N TYR A 324 -1.83 28.25 -30.65
CA TYR A 324 -1.22 27.09 -30.02
C TYR A 324 -2.26 26.08 -29.55
N VAL A 325 -3.28 26.51 -28.78
CA VAL A 325 -4.36 25.63 -28.30
C VAL A 325 -5.25 25.15 -29.46
N GLY A 326 -5.40 25.96 -30.52
CA GLY A 326 -6.09 25.60 -31.75
C GLY A 326 -5.49 24.40 -32.48
N GLY A 327 -4.21 24.09 -32.26
CA GLY A 327 -3.54 22.88 -32.75
C GLY A 327 -3.96 21.60 -32.02
N PHE A 328 -4.53 21.70 -30.82
CA PHE A 328 -4.95 20.56 -30.00
C PHE A 328 -6.48 20.41 -29.95
N VAL A 329 -7.23 21.52 -30.10
CA VAL A 329 -8.69 21.53 -29.98
C VAL A 329 -9.32 22.48 -31.01
N LYS A 330 -10.45 22.11 -31.62
CA LYS A 330 -11.21 23.01 -32.52
C LYS A 330 -11.85 24.15 -31.72
N LEU A 331 -11.22 25.33 -31.75
CA LEU A 331 -11.72 26.54 -31.10
C LEU A 331 -12.58 27.40 -32.03
N LYS A 332 -13.69 27.93 -31.53
CA LYS A 332 -14.49 28.93 -32.25
C LYS A 332 -13.73 30.27 -32.23
N LYS A 333 -13.58 30.92 -33.40
CA LYS A 333 -12.87 32.22 -33.53
C LYS A 333 -13.34 33.29 -32.54
N LYS A 334 -14.62 33.27 -32.15
CA LYS A 334 -15.17 34.20 -31.15
C LYS A 334 -14.48 34.13 -29.79
N LEU A 335 -13.87 33.00 -29.42
CA LEU A 335 -13.18 32.81 -28.13
C LEU A 335 -11.77 33.40 -28.11
N LYS A 336 -11.25 33.89 -29.25
CA LYS A 336 -9.88 34.42 -29.35
C LYS A 336 -9.59 35.56 -28.36
N HIS A 337 -10.60 36.39 -28.08
CA HIS A 337 -10.43 37.52 -27.16
C HIS A 337 -10.22 37.09 -25.70
N LEU A 338 -10.70 35.90 -25.30
CA LEU A 338 -10.56 35.35 -23.95
C LEU A 338 -9.18 34.72 -23.70
N MET A 339 -8.41 34.49 -24.77
CA MET A 339 -7.11 33.79 -24.71
C MET A 339 -5.94 34.73 -24.96
N LYS A 340 -6.12 36.02 -24.62
CA LYS A 340 -5.03 36.99 -24.61
C LYS A 340 -4.35 36.93 -23.25
N ASN A 341 -3.04 36.80 -23.23
CA ASN A 341 -2.27 36.93 -22.00
C ASN A 341 -2.22 38.42 -21.60
N PRO A 342 -2.80 38.81 -20.44
CA PRO A 342 -2.75 40.19 -19.97
C PRO A 342 -1.37 40.59 -19.43
N TYR A 343 -0.46 39.63 -19.22
CA TYR A 343 0.89 39.83 -18.71
C TYR A 343 1.93 39.54 -19.80
N LEU A 344 2.01 40.43 -20.79
CA LEU A 344 3.10 40.39 -21.78
C LEU A 344 4.38 40.92 -21.13
N LEU A 345 5.48 40.19 -21.24
CA LEU A 345 6.79 40.73 -20.86
C LEU A 345 7.11 41.93 -21.77
N PRO A 346 7.72 43.01 -21.24
CA PRO A 346 8.19 44.11 -22.07
C PRO A 346 9.09 43.54 -23.16
N GLN A 347 8.76 43.79 -24.43
CA GLN A 347 9.68 43.46 -25.50
C GLN A 347 10.97 44.22 -25.21
N ALA A 348 12.10 43.50 -25.17
CA ALA A 348 13.40 44.10 -25.00
C ALA A 348 13.66 45.02 -26.20
N THR A 349 13.26 46.29 -26.07
CA THR A 349 13.69 47.34 -26.97
C THR A 349 15.16 47.56 -26.67
N SER A 350 15.99 47.19 -27.65
CA SER A 350 17.39 47.55 -27.71
C SER A 350 17.54 49.08 -27.65
N SER A 351 17.74 49.64 -26.47
CA SER A 351 18.21 51.03 -26.30
C SER A 351 18.87 51.21 -24.92
N SER A 352 20.20 51.19 -24.95
CA SER A 352 21.18 51.91 -24.10
C SER A 352 20.71 52.63 -22.80
N GLY A 353 21.06 52.02 -21.65
CA GLY A 353 21.58 52.62 -20.39
C GLY A 353 20.64 53.43 -19.46
N PRO A 354 21.05 53.76 -18.20
CA PRO A 354 22.17 53.25 -17.40
C PRO A 354 21.76 52.61 -16.06
N ALA A 355 22.74 51.95 -15.42
CA ALA A 355 22.65 51.23 -14.15
C ALA A 355 22.18 52.10 -12.97
N ILE A 356 21.29 51.55 -12.14
CA ILE A 356 20.96 52.10 -10.82
C ILE A 356 21.50 51.13 -9.76
N MET A 357 22.49 51.63 -9.01
CA MET A 357 23.05 51.03 -7.80
C MET A 357 21.97 50.92 -6.71
N LEU A 358 21.86 49.74 -6.10
CA LEU A 358 21.20 49.58 -4.81
C LEU A 358 22.26 49.67 -3.71
N HIS A 359 22.25 50.82 -3.03
CA HIS A 359 22.89 51.01 -1.73
C HIS A 359 22.22 50.12 -0.68
N CYS A 360 23.03 49.35 0.04
CA CYS A 360 22.68 48.72 1.31
C CYS A 360 23.29 49.55 2.45
N GLU A 361 22.43 50.13 3.30
CA GLU A 361 22.69 50.60 4.67
C GLU A 361 21.37 50.32 5.43
N ALA A 362 21.29 49.78 6.65
CA ALA A 362 22.24 49.21 7.61
C ALA A 362 21.50 48.15 8.45
#